data_AF-A0A8B5W7B6-F1
#
_entry.id   AF-A0A8B5W7B6-F1
#
_cell.length_a   1.000
_cell.length_b   1.000
_cell.length_c   1.000
_cell.angle_alpha   90.00
_cell.angle_beta   90.00
_cell.angle_gamma   90.00
#
_symmetry.space_group_name_H-M   'P 1'
#
loop_
_entity.id
_entity.type
_entity.pdbx_description
1 polymer ?
#
loop_
_entity_poly.entity_id
_entity_poly.type
_entity_poly.pdbx_seq_one_letter_code
_entity_poly.pdbx_strand_id
1 'polypeptide(L)'
;MTKIDKWLLIGLSLSIIAMVSGYLLWVGFTPAENMSHLSESNLSEIQRELAVNYELGDFLLNAGFTVFSTLLLALLVRKVLKVIKK
;
A
#
# COMPACT_ATOMS: atom_id res chain seq x y z
N MET A 1 0.14 18.69 20.84
CA MET A 1 -0.09 17.41 20.13
C MET A 1 0.16 16.27 21.10
N THR A 2 -0.79 15.36 21.30
CA THR A 2 -0.63 14.27 22.29
C THR A 2 0.27 13.17 21.75
N LYS A 3 0.85 12.31 22.61
CA LYS A 3 1.67 11.16 22.18
C LYS A 3 0.93 10.28 21.16
N ILE A 4 -0.37 10.05 21.38
CA ILE A 4 -1.20 9.25 20.48
C ILE A 4 -1.36 9.94 19.11
N ASP A 5 -1.52 11.27 19.07
CA ASP A 5 -1.62 11.99 17.79
C ASP A 5 -0.32 11.85 16.97
N LYS A 6 0.85 11.79 17.62
CA LYS A 6 2.13 11.51 16.94
C LYS A 6 2.16 10.10 16.34
N TRP A 7 1.73 9.09 17.08
CA TRP A 7 1.67 7.71 16.59
C TRP A 7 0.70 7.55 15.42
N LEU A 8 -0.46 8.19 15.46
CA LEU A 8 -1.41 8.19 14.35
C LEU A 8 -0.82 8.82 13.09
N LEU A 9 -0.07 9.92 13.23
CA LEU A 9 0.63 10.55 12.10
C LEU A 9 1.74 9.66 11.53
N ILE A 10 2.53 8.99 12.38
CA ILE A 10 3.55 8.03 11.94
C ILE A 10 2.90 6.88 11.18
N GLY A 11 1.80 6.33 11.70
CA GLY A 11 1.04 5.27 11.05
C GLY A 11 0.48 5.71 9.69
N LEU A 12 -0.01 6.95 9.58
CA LEU A 12 -0.44 7.51 8.28
C LEU A 12 0.72 7.55 7.29
N SER A 13 1.89 8.05 7.69
CA SER A 13 3.07 8.07 6.82
C SER A 13 3.48 6.65 6.37
N LEU A 14 3.47 5.68 7.28
CA LEU A 14 3.77 4.28 6.96
C LEU A 14 2.74 3.67 6.00
N SER A 15 1.46 3.99 6.17
CA SER A 15 0.42 3.50 5.25
C SER A 15 0.55 4.07 3.84
N ILE A 16 0.98 5.34 3.70
CA ILE A 16 1.30 5.94 2.39
C ILE A 16 2.49 5.22 1.76
N ILE A 17 3.55 4.97 2.54
CA ILE A 17 4.72 4.22 2.05
C ILE A 17 4.30 2.83 1.56
N ALA A 18 3.49 2.11 2.33
CA ALA A 18 2.97 0.81 1.92
C ALA A 18 2.16 0.87 0.61
N MET A 19 1.29 1.87 0.46
CA MET A 19 0.52 2.06 -0.79
C MET A 19 1.42 2.38 -1.98
N VAL A 20 2.44 3.24 -1.80
CA VAL A 20 3.39 3.57 -2.87
C VAL A 20 4.20 2.35 -3.27
N SER A 21 4.70 1.58 -2.30
CA SER A 21 5.40 0.32 -2.57
C SER A 21 4.49 -0.69 -3.27
N GLY A 22 3.23 -0.81 -2.82
CA GLY A 22 2.24 -1.68 -3.44
C GLY A 22 1.95 -1.29 -4.90
N TYR A 23 1.76 0.01 -5.16
CA TYR A 23 1.58 0.54 -6.50
C TYR A 23 2.76 0.22 -7.43
N LEU A 24 3.99 0.39 -6.95
CA LEU A 24 5.19 0.11 -7.73
C LEU A 24 5.32 -1.39 -8.07
N LEU A 25 4.99 -2.26 -7.12
CA LEU A 25 4.97 -3.71 -7.35
C LEU A 25 3.86 -4.12 -8.32
N TRP A 26 2.70 -3.48 -8.22
CA TRP A 26 1.54 -3.75 -9.07
C TRP A 26 1.78 -3.29 -10.53
N VAL A 27 2.31 -2.07 -10.73
CA VAL A 27 2.55 -1.49 -12.06
C VAL A 27 3.85 -1.98 -12.71
N GLY A 28 4.92 -2.15 -11.92
CA GLY A 28 6.24 -2.53 -12.43
C GLY A 28 6.29 -3.92 -13.08
N PHE A 29 5.29 -4.76 -12.81
CA PHE A 29 5.20 -6.14 -13.27
C PHE A 29 3.98 -6.39 -14.18
N THR A 30 3.23 -5.35 -14.56
CA THR A 30 2.27 -5.51 -15.67
C THR A 30 3.06 -6.00 -16.90
N PRO A 31 2.66 -7.10 -17.57
CA PRO A 31 3.44 -7.66 -18.67
C PRO A 31 3.62 -6.60 -19.76
N ALA A 32 4.78 -5.96 -19.81
CA ALA A 32 5.15 -5.16 -20.96
C ALA A 32 5.25 -6.11 -22.15
N GLU A 33 4.85 -5.63 -23.33
CA GLU A 33 4.75 -6.32 -24.63
C GLU A 33 6.00 -7.12 -25.08
N ASN A 34 7.08 -7.14 -24.29
CA ASN A 34 8.36 -7.78 -24.57
C ASN A 34 8.42 -9.28 -24.21
N MET A 35 7.34 -9.89 -23.69
CA MET A 35 7.34 -11.34 -23.37
C MET A 35 7.30 -12.26 -24.60
N SER A 36 7.07 -11.71 -25.79
CA SER A 36 6.97 -12.46 -27.05
C SER A 36 8.30 -13.08 -27.54
N HIS A 37 9.44 -12.69 -26.96
CA HIS A 37 10.77 -13.14 -27.37
C HIS A 37 11.51 -14.01 -26.32
N LEU A 38 10.84 -14.44 -25.25
CA LEU A 38 11.45 -15.22 -24.17
C LEU A 38 11.32 -16.74 -24.41
N SER A 39 12.43 -17.47 -24.24
CA SER A 39 12.47 -18.94 -24.23
C SER A 39 11.49 -19.51 -23.19
N GLU A 40 10.80 -20.62 -23.51
CA GLU A 40 9.80 -21.28 -22.63
C GLU A 40 10.30 -21.55 -21.20
N SER A 41 11.61 -21.80 -21.04
CA SER A 41 12.23 -21.97 -19.72
C SER A 41 12.14 -20.70 -18.86
N ASN A 42 12.30 -19.53 -19.45
CA ASN A 42 12.33 -18.24 -18.75
C ASN A 42 10.91 -17.71 -18.52
N LEU A 43 9.94 -18.14 -19.32
CA LEU A 43 8.53 -17.78 -19.17
C LEU A 43 7.96 -18.26 -17.83
N SER A 44 8.31 -19.48 -17.39
CA SER A 44 7.77 -20.03 -16.13
C SER A 44 8.27 -19.28 -14.89
N GLU A 45 9.55 -18.87 -14.88
CA GLU A 45 10.17 -18.15 -13.78
C GLU A 45 9.64 -16.72 -13.69
N ILE A 46 9.52 -16.06 -14.85
CA ILE A 46 8.96 -14.71 -14.96
C ILE A 46 7.47 -14.69 -14.57
N GLN A 47 6.67 -15.67 -15.00
CA GLN A 47 5.26 -15.76 -14.60
C GLN A 47 5.10 -15.95 -13.08
N ARG A 48 5.99 -16.72 -12.46
CA ARG A 48 5.98 -16.92 -11.01
C ARG A 48 6.36 -15.64 -10.26
N GLU A 49 7.37 -14.91 -10.72
CA GLU A 49 7.73 -13.61 -10.14
C GLU A 49 6.60 -12.59 -10.30
N LEU A 50 5.96 -12.54 -11.48
CA LEU A 50 4.80 -11.68 -11.72
C LEU A 50 3.64 -11.99 -10.78
N ALA A 51 3.30 -13.26 -10.60
CA ALA A 51 2.19 -13.66 -9.74
C ALA A 51 2.40 -13.20 -8.30
N VAL A 52 3.61 -13.38 -7.76
CA VAL A 52 3.95 -12.96 -6.39
C VAL A 52 3.95 -11.44 -6.26
N ASN A 53 4.57 -10.73 -7.20
CA ASN A 53 4.70 -9.26 -7.11
C ASN A 53 3.37 -8.56 -7.32
N TYR A 54 2.52 -9.07 -8.22
CA TYR A 54 1.18 -8.53 -8.45
C TYR A 54 0.27 -8.72 -7.23
N GLU A 55 0.21 -9.94 -6.67
CA GLU A 55 -0.57 -10.22 -5.46
C GLU A 55 -0.06 -9.42 -4.25
N LEU A 56 1.26 -9.33 -4.08
CA LEU A 56 1.87 -8.53 -3.01
C LEU A 56 1.61 -7.04 -3.20
N GLY A 57 1.66 -6.55 -4.44
CA GLY A 57 1.32 -5.18 -4.80
C GLY A 57 -0.12 -4.83 -4.46
N ASP A 58 -1.07 -5.68 -4.86
CA ASP A 58 -2.48 -5.54 -4.54
C ASP A 58 -2.76 -5.61 -3.03
N PHE A 59 -2.10 -6.55 -2.32
CA PHE A 59 -2.20 -6.63 -0.87
C PHE A 59 -1.72 -5.35 -0.19
N LEU A 60 -0.54 -4.85 -0.55
CA LEU A 60 0.03 -3.64 0.05
C LEU A 60 -0.81 -2.39 -0.25
N LEU A 61 -1.39 -2.30 -1.43
CA LEU A 61 -2.33 -1.23 -1.80
C LEU A 61 -3.57 -1.27 -0.91
N ASN A 62 -4.26 -2.41 -0.84
CA ASN A 62 -5.51 -2.54 -0.11
C ASN A 62 -5.30 -2.43 1.42
N ALA A 63 -4.26 -3.07 1.95
CA ALA A 63 -3.91 -2.99 3.36
C ALA A 63 -3.47 -1.57 3.73
N GLY A 64 -2.62 -0.95 2.91
CA GLY A 64 -2.19 0.43 3.10
C GLY A 64 -3.37 1.40 3.10
N PHE A 65 -4.28 1.28 2.13
CA PHE A 65 -5.48 2.12 2.06
C PHE A 65 -6.42 1.92 3.27
N THR A 66 -6.63 0.67 3.69
CA THR A 66 -7.48 0.35 4.84
C THR A 66 -6.92 0.94 6.13
N VAL A 67 -5.61 0.77 6.37
CA VAL A 67 -4.92 1.34 7.53
C VAL A 67 -4.94 2.86 7.47
N PHE A 68 -4.65 3.46 6.33
CA PHE A 68 -4.70 4.91 6.12
C PHE A 68 -6.08 5.48 6.49
N SER A 69 -7.14 4.91 5.92
CA SER A 69 -8.52 5.35 6.13
C SER A 69 -8.92 5.25 7.61
N THR A 70 -8.54 4.16 8.27
CA THR A 70 -8.83 3.93 9.69
C THR A 70 -8.10 4.95 10.59
N LEU A 71 -6.81 5.19 10.33
CA LEU A 71 -6.02 6.15 11.10
C LEU A 71 -6.47 7.59 10.88
N LEU A 72 -6.83 7.94 9.65
CA LEU A 72 -7.38 9.25 9.31
C LEU A 72 -8.70 9.49 10.02
N LEU A 73 -9.62 8.51 9.99
CA LEU A 73 -10.89 8.59 10.71
C LEU A 73 -10.66 8.74 12.22
N ALA A 74 -9.74 7.96 12.80
CA ALA A 74 -9.38 8.08 14.21
C ALA A 74 -8.85 9.49 14.57
N LEU A 75 -8.02 10.09 13.71
CA LEU A 75 -7.54 11.46 13.89
C LEU A 75 -8.67 12.50 13.81
N LEU A 76 -9.56 12.36 12.84
CA LEU A 76 -10.71 13.24 12.67
C LEU A 76 -11.64 13.18 13.89
N VAL A 77 -12.04 11.98 14.31
CA VAL A 77 -12.88 11.77 15.50
C VAL A 77 -12.24 12.39 16.73
N ARG A 78 -10.93 12.17 16.95
CA ARG A 78 -10.21 12.77 18.08
C ARG A 78 -10.19 14.29 18.02
N LYS A 79 -10.03 14.87 16.83
CA LYS A 79 -10.02 16.33 16.65
C LYS A 79 -11.41 16.93 16.91
N VAL A 80 -12.46 16.29 16.41
CA VAL A 80 -13.86 16.68 16.67
C VAL A 80 -14.17 16.60 18.17
N LEU A 81 -13.84 15.48 18.83
CA LEU A 81 -14.06 15.33 20.28
C LEU A 81 -13.32 16.39 21.10
N LYS A 82 -12.09 16.77 20.71
CA LYS A 82 -11.37 17.86 21.38
C LYS A 82 -12.02 19.23 21.19
N VAL A 83 -12.67 19.47 20.05
CA VAL A 83 -13.39 20.73 19.81
C VAL A 83 -14.69 20.75 20.60
N ILE A 84 -15.43 19.64 20.64
CA ILE A 84 -16.71 19.55 21.38
C ILE A 84 -16.51 19.59 22.90
N LYS A 85 -15.43 18.97 23.41
CA LYS A 85 -15.11 18.95 24.85
C LYS A 85 -14.39 20.21 25.35
N LYS A 86 -14.13 21.18 24.48
CA LYS A 86 -13.48 22.44 24.81
C LYS A 86 -14.54 23.53 24.92
#